data_AF-A0A1S6HJE6-F1
#
_entry.id   AF-A0A1S6HJE6-F1
#
_cell.length_a   1.000
_cell.length_b   1.000
_cell.length_c   1.000
_cell.angle_alpha   90.00
_cell.angle_beta   90.00
_cell.angle_gamma   90.00
#
_symmetry.space_group_name_H-M   'P 1'
#
loop_
_entity.id
_entity.type
_entity.pdbx_description
1 polymer ?
#
loop_
_entity_poly.entity_id
_entity_poly.type
_entity_poly.pdbx_seq_one_letter_code
_entity_poly.pdbx_strand_id
1 'polypeptide(L)'
;MPKSQPKAMAKGYPFFSYWQKLTLLLWLIATLCFVLSDTEIISLDPWSELLRMAEGFMSPDFFATEYLFESLWQTVSFALLGVVGGLLFGVPLSFLYSNRLVAAFCAVTRSIHEIFWALLFLQVFGLSPITGILAIALPYGATFARVFNDILIQAPQTTTQTLPANTDRISRYFYGRISHVLPSIFAYVRYRFECALRSSAVLGFIGMPTIGFYLETAFRQGNYHEGAALLILFIALIGTIRYWCQPKLIVFYILAGLYTLPSIPSVDGMLLWRFITVDILPPALQHVEHWRQIDLNLVNQLLSWAQKLFFTQALPGLAITLLLALSALAMAHIIALVSSALSSRMLTGTVLSTCAKLSLLVFRSVPEYIFAFIFMMLLGPSMLPAMLALALHNGALIAYLTVRQSDTLEVSAYYNGRLDGYCYEVLPQIYPNLMSLVFYRFEVILRETAILGMLGVATLGFYIDSGFAEIRYSSALFLLVCTAMLNIVIDMISRRLLTANINQQMTCSGNNQVSNNQGNNKRLSSTF
;
A
#
# COMPACT_ATOMS: atom_id res chain seq x y z
N MET A 1 -22.50 -64.48 -2.22
CA MET A 1 -22.69 -63.03 -2.02
C MET A 1 -21.44 -62.46 -1.33
N PRO A 2 -20.95 -61.28 -1.76
CA PRO A 2 -19.55 -60.89 -1.63
C PRO A 2 -19.27 -60.10 -0.33
N LYS A 3 -18.06 -60.26 0.22
CA LYS A 3 -17.46 -59.27 1.13
C LYS A 3 -16.57 -58.34 0.29
N SER A 4 -17.13 -57.21 -0.13
CA SER A 4 -16.36 -56.13 -0.75
C SER A 4 -15.52 -55.43 0.33
N GLN A 5 -14.21 -55.64 0.30
CA GLN A 5 -13.27 -54.76 0.99
C GLN A 5 -13.35 -53.36 0.36
N PRO A 6 -13.36 -52.27 1.14
CA PRO A 6 -13.20 -50.94 0.58
C PRO A 6 -11.77 -50.82 0.02
N LYS A 7 -11.66 -50.73 -1.31
CA LYS A 7 -10.45 -50.27 -1.99
C LYS A 7 -10.12 -48.88 -1.43
N ALA A 8 -9.13 -48.81 -0.55
CA ALA A 8 -8.48 -47.56 -0.23
C ALA A 8 -7.91 -46.99 -1.53
N MET A 9 -8.60 -46.00 -2.10
CA MET A 9 -8.04 -45.18 -3.16
C MET A 9 -6.84 -44.45 -2.55
N ALA A 10 -5.65 -44.97 -2.83
CA ALA A 10 -4.39 -44.25 -2.65
C ALA A 10 -4.42 -43.03 -3.57
N LYS A 11 -5.11 -41.97 -3.13
CA LYS A 11 -5.02 -40.66 -3.74
C LYS A 11 -3.65 -40.14 -3.34
N GLY A 12 -2.66 -40.34 -4.22
CA GLY A 12 -1.29 -39.91 -4.00
C GLY A 12 -1.32 -38.46 -3.54
N TYR A 13 -0.87 -38.22 -2.31
CA TYR A 13 -0.70 -36.86 -1.81
C TYR A 13 0.28 -36.17 -2.75
N PRO A 14 -0.09 -35.03 -3.37
CA PRO A 14 0.82 -34.34 -4.25
C PRO A 14 2.09 -34.01 -3.46
N PHE A 15 3.26 -34.31 -4.02
CA PHE A 15 4.56 -34.08 -3.38
C PHE A 15 4.74 -32.62 -2.91
N PHE A 16 4.09 -31.67 -3.59
CA PHE A 16 4.01 -30.27 -3.17
C PHE A 16 2.57 -29.83 -2.85
N SER A 17 2.40 -29.19 -1.70
CA SER A 17 1.20 -28.42 -1.34
C SER A 17 0.99 -27.24 -2.30
N TYR A 18 -0.26 -26.78 -2.45
CA TYR A 18 -0.63 -25.65 -3.32
C TYR A 18 0.29 -24.43 -3.09
N TRP A 19 0.47 -24.06 -1.82
CA TRP A 19 1.29 -22.91 -1.45
C TRP A 19 2.77 -23.10 -1.75
N GLN A 20 3.30 -24.32 -1.66
CA GLN A 20 4.69 -24.60 -2.01
C GLN A 20 4.93 -24.40 -3.51
N LYS A 21 4.02 -24.90 -4.36
CA LYS A 21 4.10 -24.68 -5.83
C LYS A 21 4.08 -23.19 -6.17
N LEU A 22 3.19 -22.44 -5.51
CA LEU A 22 3.05 -21.01 -5.72
C LEU A 22 4.30 -20.24 -5.27
N THR A 23 4.91 -20.66 -4.17
CA THR A 23 6.16 -20.08 -3.67
C THR A 23 7.32 -20.34 -4.62
N LEU A 24 7.46 -21.58 -5.08
CA LEU A 24 8.49 -21.94 -6.05
C LEU A 24 8.30 -21.17 -7.36
N LEU A 25 7.06 -21.00 -7.82
CA LEU A 25 6.75 -20.19 -8.99
C LEU A 25 7.12 -18.71 -8.76
N LEU A 26 6.75 -18.14 -7.61
CA LEU A 26 7.10 -16.77 -7.24
C LEU A 26 8.62 -16.58 -7.25
N TRP A 27 9.37 -17.49 -6.63
CA TRP A 27 10.83 -17.40 -6.55
C TRP A 27 11.49 -17.63 -7.90
N LEU A 28 10.98 -18.54 -8.72
CA LEU A 28 11.47 -18.76 -10.09
C LEU A 28 11.30 -17.50 -10.94
N ILE A 29 10.10 -16.93 -10.95
CA ILE A 29 9.80 -15.69 -11.69
C ILE A 29 10.67 -14.56 -11.16
N ALA A 30 10.74 -14.39 -9.84
CA ALA A 30 11.53 -13.31 -9.24
C ALA A 30 13.03 -13.47 -9.47
N THR A 31 13.56 -14.69 -9.50
CA THR A 31 14.98 -14.92 -9.83
C THR A 31 15.26 -14.56 -11.27
N LEU A 32 14.36 -14.94 -12.20
CA LEU A 32 14.46 -14.51 -13.60
C LEU A 32 14.39 -12.98 -13.71
N CYS A 33 13.47 -12.35 -12.97
CA CYS A 33 13.35 -10.89 -12.93
C CYS A 33 14.60 -10.22 -12.34
N PHE A 34 15.19 -10.78 -11.29
CA PHE A 34 16.37 -10.24 -10.63
C PHE A 34 17.61 -10.31 -11.53
N VAL A 35 17.74 -11.35 -12.35
CA VAL A 35 18.84 -11.45 -13.32
C VAL A 35 18.72 -10.40 -14.43
N LEU A 36 17.48 -10.01 -14.76
CA LEU A 36 17.21 -8.98 -15.76
C LEU A 36 17.22 -7.56 -15.18
N SER A 37 17.31 -7.39 -13.86
CA SER A 37 17.26 -6.08 -13.22
C SER A 37 18.65 -5.44 -13.13
N ASP A 38 18.66 -4.13 -13.32
CA ASP A 38 19.87 -3.33 -13.15
C ASP A 38 20.20 -3.23 -11.65
N THR A 39 21.17 -4.03 -11.22
CA THR A 39 21.61 -4.18 -9.83
C THR A 39 23.01 -3.62 -9.59
N GLU A 40 23.48 -2.76 -10.49
CA GLU A 40 24.80 -2.16 -10.36
C GLU A 40 24.93 -1.35 -9.07
N ILE A 41 26.08 -1.49 -8.41
CA ILE A 41 26.47 -0.71 -7.24
C ILE A 41 27.50 0.31 -7.73
N ILE A 42 27.12 1.59 -7.69
CA ILE A 42 27.85 2.69 -8.33
C ILE A 42 28.51 3.61 -7.28
N SER A 43 28.22 3.42 -5.99
CA SER A 43 28.74 4.27 -4.93
C SER A 43 30.25 4.09 -4.73
N LEU A 44 30.95 5.22 -4.59
CA LEU A 44 32.40 5.25 -4.42
C LEU A 44 32.82 4.88 -2.99
N ASP A 45 32.09 5.37 -1.96
CA ASP A 45 32.41 5.15 -0.53
C ASP A 45 31.16 4.91 0.35
N PRO A 46 30.46 3.77 0.21
CA PRO A 46 29.25 3.45 0.98
C PRO A 46 29.47 3.41 2.50
N TRP A 47 30.64 2.95 2.94
CA TRP A 47 30.88 2.66 4.35
C TRP A 47 31.11 3.91 5.19
N SER A 48 31.77 4.94 4.63
CA SER A 48 31.95 6.21 5.32
C SER A 48 30.62 6.94 5.51
N GLU A 49 29.74 6.90 4.52
CA GLU A 49 28.41 7.49 4.64
C GLU A 49 27.53 6.74 5.64
N LEU A 50 27.59 5.41 5.64
CA LEU A 50 26.91 4.61 6.66
C LEU A 50 27.42 4.94 8.07
N LEU A 51 28.72 5.12 8.24
CA LEU A 51 29.31 5.49 9.53
C LEU A 51 28.84 6.89 9.97
N ARG A 52 28.85 7.88 9.08
CA ARG A 52 28.33 9.23 9.36
C ARG A 52 26.85 9.23 9.73
N MET A 53 26.05 8.42 9.03
CA MET A 53 24.64 8.22 9.40
C MET A 53 24.54 7.59 10.80
N ALA A 54 25.32 6.55 11.09
CA ALA A 54 25.32 5.90 12.40
C ALA A 54 25.75 6.86 13.52
N GLU A 55 26.77 7.69 13.31
CA GLU A 55 27.18 8.75 14.24
C GLU A 55 26.06 9.77 14.47
N GLY A 56 25.35 10.17 13.40
CA GLY A 56 24.14 10.99 13.48
C GLY A 56 23.04 10.36 14.33
N PHE A 57 22.81 9.05 14.19
CA PHE A 57 21.85 8.31 15.04
C PHE A 57 22.28 8.18 16.50
N MET A 58 23.59 8.19 16.79
CA MET A 58 24.10 8.15 18.16
C MET A 58 23.98 9.50 18.88
N SER A 59 23.92 10.60 18.13
CA SER A 59 23.81 11.96 18.66
C SER A 59 22.77 12.78 17.89
N PRO A 60 21.48 12.39 17.94
CA PRO A 60 20.42 13.09 17.21
C PRO A 60 20.19 14.49 17.79
N ASP A 61 20.10 15.48 16.92
CA ASP A 61 19.84 16.86 17.33
C ASP A 61 18.33 17.18 17.25
N PHE A 62 17.66 17.11 18.40
CA PHE A 62 16.23 17.42 18.52
C PHE A 62 15.91 18.93 18.61
N PHE A 63 16.94 19.78 18.73
CA PHE A 63 16.77 21.21 18.99
C PHE A 63 17.37 22.11 17.89
N ALA A 64 18.03 21.53 16.88
CA ALA A 64 18.62 22.27 15.76
C ALA A 64 17.62 23.15 14.99
N THR A 65 16.34 22.75 14.90
CA THR A 65 15.33 23.48 14.12
C THR A 65 14.07 23.76 14.91
N GLU A 66 13.64 25.03 14.94
CA GLU A 66 12.35 25.44 15.52
C GLU A 66 11.15 24.81 14.78
N TYR A 67 11.37 24.32 13.55
CA TYR A 67 10.37 23.72 12.68
C TYR A 67 10.11 22.22 12.93
N LEU A 68 10.86 21.56 13.81
CA LEU A 68 10.75 20.10 14.00
C LEU A 68 9.33 19.68 14.45
N PHE A 69 8.81 20.34 15.49
CA PHE A 69 7.48 20.08 16.02
C PHE A 69 6.36 20.59 15.10
N GLU A 70 6.62 21.69 14.39
CA GLU A 70 5.68 22.20 13.39
C GLU A 70 5.51 21.20 12.25
N SER A 71 6.62 20.66 11.71
CA SER A 71 6.59 19.67 10.62
C SER A 71 5.87 18.37 11.03
N LEU A 72 6.07 17.91 12.28
CA LEU A 72 5.30 16.81 12.86
C LEU A 72 3.80 17.09 12.83
N TRP A 73 3.44 18.27 13.32
CA TRP A 73 2.06 18.68 13.44
C TRP A 73 1.40 18.84 12.07
N GLN A 74 2.12 19.38 11.09
CA GLN A 74 1.68 19.41 9.70
C GLN A 74 1.51 17.98 9.14
N THR A 75 2.45 17.07 9.39
CA THR A 75 2.32 15.66 8.96
C THR A 75 1.02 15.03 9.48
N VAL A 76 0.71 15.23 10.76
CA VAL A 76 -0.54 14.75 11.39
C VAL A 76 -1.77 15.44 10.79
N SER A 77 -1.72 16.76 10.61
CA SER A 77 -2.84 17.56 10.09
C SER A 77 -3.22 17.16 8.67
N PHE A 78 -2.25 17.05 7.77
CA PHE A 78 -2.47 16.58 6.40
C PHE A 78 -3.05 15.16 6.36
N ALA A 79 -2.50 14.25 7.15
CA ALA A 79 -3.00 12.87 7.24
C ALA A 79 -4.44 12.81 7.77
N LEU A 80 -4.73 13.56 8.83
CA LEU A 80 -6.03 13.55 9.48
C LEU A 80 -7.10 14.16 8.58
N LEU A 81 -6.83 15.35 8.03
CA LEU A 81 -7.76 16.03 7.12
C LEU A 81 -7.94 15.26 5.81
N GLY A 82 -6.88 14.63 5.29
CA GLY A 82 -6.96 13.73 4.15
C GLY A 82 -7.87 12.54 4.43
N VAL A 83 -7.76 11.89 5.60
CA VAL A 83 -8.65 10.79 5.99
C VAL A 83 -10.09 11.28 6.18
N VAL A 84 -10.30 12.43 6.81
CA VAL A 84 -11.64 13.02 6.97
C VAL A 84 -12.26 13.34 5.61
N GLY A 85 -11.51 13.97 4.70
CA GLY A 85 -11.95 14.22 3.33
C GLY A 85 -12.28 12.91 2.60
N GLY A 86 -11.43 11.89 2.76
CA GLY A 86 -11.68 10.56 2.21
C GLY A 86 -12.94 9.91 2.78
N LEU A 87 -13.26 10.10 4.06
CA LEU A 87 -14.52 9.61 4.65
C LEU A 87 -15.73 10.36 4.10
N LEU A 88 -15.64 11.68 3.93
CA LEU A 88 -16.70 12.52 3.38
C LEU A 88 -17.12 12.07 1.97
N PHE A 89 -16.15 11.68 1.13
CA PHE A 89 -16.44 11.13 -0.20
C PHE A 89 -16.74 9.63 -0.17
N GLY A 90 -15.97 8.85 0.59
CA GLY A 90 -16.00 7.39 0.57
C GLY A 90 -17.26 6.78 1.19
N VAL A 91 -17.79 7.37 2.26
CA VAL A 91 -19.01 6.85 2.93
C VAL A 91 -20.23 6.92 1.99
N PRO A 92 -20.57 8.05 1.36
CA PRO A 92 -21.63 8.09 0.35
C PRO A 92 -21.40 7.11 -0.81
N LEU A 93 -20.18 7.10 -1.37
CA LEU A 93 -19.86 6.21 -2.50
C LEU A 93 -19.96 4.73 -2.12
N SER A 94 -19.76 4.36 -0.85
CA SER A 94 -19.91 2.96 -0.39
C SER A 94 -21.32 2.42 -0.61
N PHE A 95 -22.36 3.24 -0.44
CA PHE A 95 -23.75 2.82 -0.66
C PHE A 95 -24.09 2.68 -2.15
N LEU A 96 -23.39 3.43 -3.02
CA LEU A 96 -23.56 3.39 -4.47
C LEU A 96 -22.59 2.42 -5.17
N TYR A 97 -21.69 1.77 -4.42
CA TYR A 97 -20.63 0.93 -4.97
C TYR A 97 -21.14 -0.31 -5.73
N SER A 98 -22.40 -0.68 -5.56
CA SER A 98 -23.06 -1.74 -6.35
C SER A 98 -23.16 -1.40 -7.85
N ASN A 99 -23.09 -0.11 -8.21
CA ASN A 99 -23.05 0.31 -9.62
C ASN A 99 -21.66 0.07 -10.21
N ARG A 100 -21.60 -0.62 -11.37
CA ARG A 100 -20.35 -0.94 -12.07
C ARG A 100 -19.54 0.30 -12.44
N LEU A 101 -20.18 1.41 -12.79
CA LEU A 101 -19.49 2.66 -13.13
C LEU A 101 -18.80 3.27 -11.91
N VAL A 102 -19.47 3.28 -10.76
CA VAL A 102 -18.91 3.75 -9.49
C VAL A 102 -17.75 2.86 -9.05
N ALA A 103 -17.93 1.53 -9.14
CA ALA A 103 -16.87 0.59 -8.82
C ALA A 103 -15.65 0.75 -9.74
N ALA A 104 -15.85 0.95 -11.04
CA ALA A 104 -14.77 1.19 -12.00
C ALA A 104 -14.04 2.52 -11.74
N PHE A 105 -14.78 3.59 -11.48
CA PHE A 105 -14.20 4.88 -11.10
C PHE A 105 -13.35 4.76 -9.84
N CYS A 106 -13.89 4.16 -8.77
CA CYS A 106 -13.13 3.90 -7.55
C CYS A 106 -11.89 3.02 -7.80
N ALA A 107 -11.99 2.01 -8.66
CA ALA A 107 -10.87 1.16 -8.99
C ALA A 107 -9.73 1.94 -9.67
N VAL A 108 -10.03 2.77 -10.67
CA VAL A 108 -9.04 3.62 -11.35
C VAL A 108 -8.44 4.63 -10.37
N THR A 109 -9.29 5.36 -9.65
CA THR A 109 -8.87 6.40 -8.70
C THR A 109 -7.93 5.86 -7.63
N ARG A 110 -8.27 4.70 -7.06
CA ARG A 110 -7.45 4.04 -6.05
C ARG A 110 -6.15 3.48 -6.62
N SER A 111 -6.10 3.13 -7.91
CA SER A 111 -4.93 2.48 -8.51
C SER A 111 -3.76 3.42 -8.74
N ILE A 112 -3.99 4.74 -8.74
CA ILE A 112 -2.96 5.77 -8.84
C ILE A 112 -2.43 6.09 -7.44
N HIS A 113 -1.11 6.24 -7.30
CA HIS A 113 -0.48 6.65 -6.04
C HIS A 113 -0.87 8.09 -5.67
N GLU A 114 -1.13 8.37 -4.39
CA GLU A 114 -1.47 9.71 -3.89
C GLU A 114 -0.47 10.80 -4.28
N ILE A 115 0.80 10.42 -4.48
CA ILE A 115 1.84 11.37 -4.88
C ILE A 115 1.58 11.97 -6.27
N PHE A 116 1.05 11.18 -7.22
CA PHE A 116 0.68 11.69 -8.54
C PHE A 116 -0.61 12.51 -8.48
N TRP A 117 -1.52 12.20 -7.56
CA TRP A 117 -2.65 13.08 -7.29
C TRP A 117 -2.17 14.43 -6.76
N ALA A 118 -1.15 14.45 -5.91
CA ALA A 118 -0.52 15.71 -5.50
C ALA A 118 0.12 16.45 -6.67
N LEU A 119 0.86 15.78 -7.56
CA LEU A 119 1.41 16.43 -8.77
C LEU A 119 0.31 17.02 -9.67
N LEU A 120 -0.83 16.33 -9.84
CA LEU A 120 -1.97 16.86 -10.59
C LEU A 120 -2.59 18.08 -9.90
N PHE A 121 -2.85 17.99 -8.60
CA PHE A 121 -3.44 19.08 -7.84
C PHE A 121 -2.49 20.27 -7.66
N LEU A 122 -1.18 20.04 -7.67
CA LEU A 122 -0.16 21.08 -7.63
C LEU A 122 -0.28 22.04 -8.81
N GLN A 123 -0.66 21.53 -9.99
CA GLN A 123 -0.85 22.36 -11.19
C GLN A 123 -2.09 23.25 -11.12
N VAL A 124 -3.07 22.85 -10.31
CA VAL A 124 -4.34 23.57 -10.16
C VAL A 124 -4.28 24.55 -8.99
N PHE A 125 -3.82 24.09 -7.83
CA PHE A 125 -3.87 24.83 -6.57
C PHE A 125 -2.50 25.35 -6.11
N GLY A 126 -1.41 25.04 -6.84
CA GLY A 126 -0.05 25.35 -6.43
C GLY A 126 0.40 24.57 -5.20
N LEU A 127 1.51 25.00 -4.60
CA LEU A 127 2.01 24.53 -3.31
C LEU A 127 1.10 25.01 -2.18
N SER A 128 -0.06 24.38 -2.05
CA SER A 128 -1.09 24.71 -1.06
C SER A 128 -1.45 23.50 -0.20
N PRO A 129 -1.93 23.68 1.03
CA PRO A 129 -2.34 22.55 1.85
C PRO A 129 -3.50 21.74 1.27
N ILE A 130 -4.39 22.39 0.50
CA ILE A 130 -5.50 21.75 -0.21
C ILE A 130 -4.97 20.67 -1.16
N THR A 131 -3.87 20.95 -1.88
CA THR A 131 -3.21 20.00 -2.78
C THR A 131 -2.94 18.67 -2.09
N GLY A 132 -2.32 18.71 -0.91
CA GLY A 132 -1.96 17.49 -0.20
C GLY A 132 -3.11 16.80 0.51
N ILE A 133 -4.07 17.56 1.05
CA ILE A 133 -5.27 17.01 1.65
C ILE A 133 -6.09 16.26 0.60
N LEU A 134 -6.30 16.85 -0.59
CA LEU A 134 -7.03 16.21 -1.69
C LEU A 134 -6.30 15.01 -2.28
N ALA A 135 -4.96 15.10 -2.38
CA ALA A 135 -4.12 14.02 -2.87
C ALA A 135 -4.28 12.73 -2.04
N ILE A 136 -4.44 12.87 -0.72
CA ILE A 136 -4.74 11.74 0.18
C ILE A 136 -6.23 11.39 0.12
N ALA A 137 -7.12 12.38 0.22
CA ALA A 137 -8.57 12.18 0.36
C ALA A 137 -9.19 11.41 -0.81
N LEU A 138 -8.80 11.70 -2.04
CA LEU A 138 -9.41 11.14 -3.24
C LEU A 138 -9.15 9.61 -3.40
N PRO A 139 -7.91 9.10 -3.41
CA PRO A 139 -7.65 7.66 -3.44
C PRO A 139 -8.12 6.94 -2.17
N TYR A 140 -8.09 7.60 -1.01
CA TYR A 140 -8.61 7.02 0.24
C TYR A 140 -10.13 6.89 0.20
N GLY A 141 -10.84 7.89 -0.31
CA GLY A 141 -12.29 7.85 -0.49
C GLY A 141 -12.74 6.69 -1.38
N ALA A 142 -12.05 6.48 -2.50
CA ALA A 142 -12.30 5.32 -3.37
C ALA A 142 -12.05 3.98 -2.65
N THR A 143 -11.02 3.92 -1.81
CA THR A 143 -10.71 2.75 -0.98
C THR A 143 -11.77 2.51 0.10
N PHE A 144 -12.18 3.56 0.82
CA PHE A 144 -13.24 3.48 1.82
C PHE A 144 -14.56 3.03 1.19
N ALA A 145 -14.91 3.54 0.00
CA ALA A 145 -16.10 3.13 -0.72
C ALA A 145 -16.15 1.61 -0.95
N ARG A 146 -15.05 1.04 -1.46
CA ARG A 146 -14.91 -0.42 -1.69
C ARG A 146 -14.99 -1.19 -0.38
N VAL A 147 -14.15 -0.86 0.59
CA VAL A 147 -14.00 -1.67 1.83
C VAL A 147 -15.23 -1.57 2.72
N PHE A 148 -15.85 -0.40 2.84
CA PHE A 148 -17.08 -0.26 3.62
C PHE A 148 -18.24 -1.00 2.96
N ASN A 149 -18.35 -0.97 1.63
CA ASN A 149 -19.33 -1.81 0.93
C ASN A 149 -19.11 -3.30 1.19
N ASP A 150 -17.87 -3.78 1.14
CA ASP A 150 -17.54 -5.17 1.43
C ASP A 150 -17.89 -5.56 2.87
N ILE A 151 -17.55 -4.70 3.85
CA ILE A 151 -17.92 -4.89 5.26
C ILE A 151 -19.45 -4.92 5.43
N LEU A 152 -20.18 -4.03 4.75
CA LEU A 152 -21.64 -3.97 4.81
C LEU A 152 -22.30 -5.22 4.24
N ILE A 153 -21.77 -5.76 3.14
CA ILE A 153 -22.27 -7.00 2.51
C ILE A 153 -22.01 -8.21 3.42
N GLN A 154 -20.88 -8.24 4.11
CA GLN A 154 -20.50 -9.34 5.02
C GLN A 154 -21.28 -9.35 6.35
N ALA A 155 -21.98 -8.26 6.67
CA ALA A 155 -22.76 -8.15 7.91
C ALA A 155 -23.82 -9.28 8.01
N PRO A 156 -23.94 -9.96 9.18
CA PRO A 156 -24.97 -10.97 9.39
C PRO A 156 -26.37 -10.39 9.23
N GLN A 157 -27.24 -11.09 8.50
CA GLN A 157 -28.64 -10.66 8.33
C GLN A 157 -29.49 -10.90 9.60
N THR A 158 -29.01 -11.73 10.52
CA THR A 158 -29.70 -12.12 11.76
C THR A 158 -30.07 -10.91 12.63
N THR A 159 -29.19 -9.93 12.75
CA THR A 159 -29.43 -8.71 13.57
C THR A 159 -30.60 -7.87 13.05
N THR A 160 -30.89 -7.93 11.74
CA THR A 160 -32.05 -7.21 11.17
C THR A 160 -33.37 -7.96 11.33
N GLN A 161 -33.30 -9.28 11.56
CA GLN A 161 -34.46 -10.17 11.71
C GLN A 161 -34.95 -10.24 13.17
N THR A 162 -34.10 -9.90 14.14
CA THR A 162 -34.43 -9.90 15.58
C THR A 162 -35.15 -8.64 16.05
N LEU A 163 -35.18 -7.59 15.22
CA LEU A 163 -35.86 -6.33 15.56
C LEU A 163 -37.39 -6.49 15.42
N PRO A 164 -38.20 -5.87 16.31
CA PRO A 164 -39.65 -5.94 16.24
C PRO A 164 -40.21 -5.60 14.85
N ALA A 165 -41.30 -6.28 14.45
CA ALA A 165 -41.91 -6.08 13.13
C ALA A 165 -42.31 -4.61 12.86
N ASN A 166 -42.68 -3.87 13.92
CA ASN A 166 -43.08 -2.46 13.87
C ASN A 166 -41.92 -1.46 13.74
N THR A 167 -40.66 -1.90 13.82
CA THR A 167 -39.51 -1.00 13.65
C THR A 167 -39.41 -0.53 12.20
N ASP A 168 -39.29 0.79 12.00
CA ASP A 168 -39.16 1.41 10.69
C ASP A 168 -37.88 0.97 9.96
N ARG A 169 -37.87 1.11 8.63
CA ARG A 169 -36.78 0.62 7.76
C ARG A 169 -35.45 1.30 8.05
N ILE A 170 -35.47 2.59 8.42
CA ILE A 170 -34.26 3.39 8.66
C ILE A 170 -33.64 2.96 9.99
N SER A 171 -34.42 2.94 11.07
CA SER A 171 -33.95 2.47 12.38
C SER A 171 -33.47 1.02 12.31
N ARG A 172 -34.17 0.14 11.57
CA ARG A 172 -33.73 -1.25 11.38
C ARG A 172 -32.39 -1.35 10.67
N TYR A 173 -32.15 -0.48 9.70
CA TYR A 173 -30.88 -0.44 8.98
C TYR A 173 -29.74 0.12 9.85
N PHE A 174 -29.95 1.27 10.51
CA PHE A 174 -28.92 1.93 11.31
C PHE A 174 -28.60 1.17 12.61
N TYR A 175 -29.62 0.80 13.40
CA TYR A 175 -29.42 0.12 14.68
C TYR A 175 -29.19 -1.39 14.54
N GLY A 176 -29.64 -2.00 13.43
CA GLY A 176 -29.38 -3.41 13.14
C GLY A 176 -28.07 -3.62 12.38
N ARG A 177 -28.01 -3.15 11.14
CA ARG A 177 -26.91 -3.46 10.21
C ARG A 177 -25.68 -2.58 10.41
N ILE A 178 -25.86 -1.25 10.47
CA ILE A 178 -24.73 -0.31 10.60
C ILE A 178 -24.04 -0.47 11.96
N SER A 179 -24.81 -0.50 13.05
CA SER A 179 -24.28 -0.67 14.42
C SER A 179 -23.35 -1.88 14.54
N HIS A 180 -23.71 -3.01 13.92
CA HIS A 180 -22.90 -4.23 13.94
C HIS A 180 -21.55 -4.07 13.22
N VAL A 181 -21.46 -3.26 12.17
CA VAL A 181 -20.23 -3.11 11.37
C VAL A 181 -19.35 -1.93 11.77
N LEU A 182 -19.87 -1.00 12.58
CA LEU A 182 -19.12 0.18 13.04
C LEU A 182 -17.75 -0.16 13.67
N PRO A 183 -17.60 -1.19 14.53
CA PRO A 183 -16.28 -1.54 15.08
C PRO A 183 -15.25 -1.88 14.00
N SER A 184 -15.65 -2.63 12.98
CA SER A 184 -14.78 -2.98 11.84
C SER A 184 -14.44 -1.76 10.98
N ILE A 185 -15.41 -0.87 10.76
CA ILE A 185 -15.20 0.40 10.06
C ILE A 185 -14.17 1.26 10.80
N PHE A 186 -14.34 1.46 12.11
CA PHE A 186 -13.40 2.27 12.91
C PHE A 186 -12.00 1.66 12.98
N ALA A 187 -11.88 0.33 13.08
CA ALA A 187 -10.60 -0.36 13.00
C ALA A 187 -9.90 -0.09 11.66
N TYR A 188 -10.65 -0.12 10.55
CA TYR A 188 -10.12 0.15 9.22
C TYR A 188 -9.73 1.63 9.02
N VAL A 189 -10.54 2.57 9.52
CA VAL A 189 -10.22 4.00 9.50
C VAL A 189 -8.94 4.29 10.27
N ARG A 190 -8.78 3.67 11.45
CA ARG A 190 -7.55 3.80 12.25
C ARG A 190 -6.32 3.29 11.50
N TYR A 191 -6.41 2.11 10.89
CA TYR A 191 -5.33 1.57 10.06
C TYR A 191 -5.01 2.51 8.88
N ARG A 192 -6.03 3.04 8.21
CA ARG A 192 -5.83 4.00 7.12
C ARG A 192 -5.22 5.30 7.59
N PHE A 193 -5.54 5.76 8.79
CA PHE A 193 -4.87 6.91 9.39
C PHE A 193 -3.38 6.65 9.65
N GLU A 194 -2.99 5.47 10.11
CA GLU A 194 -1.56 5.07 10.19
C GLU A 194 -0.88 5.15 8.81
N CYS A 195 -1.53 4.63 7.77
CA CYS A 195 -1.02 4.76 6.40
C CYS A 195 -0.96 6.22 5.94
N ALA A 196 -1.97 7.05 6.26
CA ALA A 196 -2.02 8.44 5.85
C ALA A 196 -0.88 9.27 6.46
N LEU A 197 -0.46 8.96 7.70
CA LEU A 197 0.72 9.60 8.31
C LEU A 197 1.98 9.35 7.47
N ARG A 198 2.12 8.13 6.93
CA ARG A 198 3.22 7.78 6.01
C ARG A 198 3.08 8.50 4.67
N SER A 199 1.91 8.46 4.04
CA SER A 199 1.64 9.16 2.79
C SER A 199 1.89 10.66 2.89
N SER A 200 1.53 11.27 4.03
CA SER A 200 1.77 12.68 4.34
C SER A 200 3.27 13.01 4.43
N ALA A 201 4.07 12.12 5.02
CA ALA A 201 5.54 12.26 4.98
C ALA A 201 6.07 12.14 3.55
N VAL A 202 5.61 11.17 2.76
CA VAL A 202 6.01 11.02 1.35
C VAL A 202 5.65 12.26 0.52
N LEU A 203 4.58 12.96 0.86
CA LEU A 203 4.20 14.20 0.19
C LEU A 203 5.21 15.35 0.37
N GLY A 204 6.03 15.28 1.43
CA GLY A 204 7.06 16.27 1.70
C GLY A 204 8.09 16.38 0.56
N PHE A 205 8.32 15.29 -0.17
CA PHE A 205 9.26 15.23 -1.28
C PHE A 205 8.83 16.05 -2.52
N ILE A 206 7.55 16.45 -2.61
CA ILE A 206 7.08 17.41 -3.63
C ILE A 206 7.20 18.86 -3.12
N GLY A 207 7.72 19.08 -1.91
CA GLY A 207 7.86 20.41 -1.31
C GLY A 207 6.72 20.78 -0.35
N MET A 208 5.92 19.81 0.09
CA MET A 208 4.90 20.04 1.13
C MET A 208 5.58 20.17 2.51
N PRO A 209 5.10 21.04 3.42
CA PRO A 209 5.76 21.34 4.70
C PRO A 209 5.57 20.23 5.75
N THR A 210 5.81 18.98 5.39
CA THR A 210 5.71 17.81 6.28
C THR A 210 7.11 17.32 6.65
N ILE A 211 7.21 16.40 7.62
CA ILE A 211 8.51 15.81 8.03
C ILE A 211 9.33 15.33 6.84
N GLY A 212 8.72 14.74 5.80
CA GLY A 212 9.48 14.18 4.70
C GLY A 212 10.32 15.21 3.94
N PHE A 213 9.85 16.46 3.83
CA PHE A 213 10.59 17.54 3.18
C PHE A 213 11.89 17.87 3.93
N TYR A 214 11.77 18.04 5.24
CA TYR A 214 12.92 18.35 6.10
C TYR A 214 13.87 17.16 6.21
N LEU A 215 13.32 15.94 6.25
CA LEU A 215 14.10 14.72 6.27
C LEU A 215 14.92 14.59 4.98
N GLU A 216 14.28 14.73 3.81
CA GLU A 216 14.97 14.74 2.53
C GLU A 216 16.09 15.77 2.50
N THR A 217 15.78 17.00 2.92
CA THR A 217 16.72 18.12 2.93
C THR A 217 17.92 17.82 3.81
N ALA A 218 17.70 17.35 5.04
CA ALA A 218 18.76 17.03 6.00
C ALA A 218 19.70 15.94 5.46
N PHE A 219 19.16 14.84 4.94
CA PHE A 219 20.03 13.79 4.38
C PHE A 219 20.72 14.26 3.09
N ARG A 220 20.06 15.00 2.19
CA ARG A 220 20.70 15.56 0.97
C ARG A 220 21.86 16.50 1.30
N GLN A 221 21.79 17.22 2.42
CA GLN A 221 22.84 18.14 2.87
C GLN A 221 23.93 17.46 3.71
N GLY A 222 23.77 16.19 4.06
CA GLY A 222 24.69 15.47 4.94
C GLY A 222 24.52 15.79 6.44
N ASN A 223 23.43 16.48 6.82
CA ASN A 223 23.10 16.79 8.21
C ASN A 223 22.45 15.58 8.90
N TYR A 224 23.23 14.51 9.11
CA TYR A 224 22.70 13.24 9.63
C TYR A 224 22.18 13.31 11.07
N HIS A 225 22.68 14.23 11.90
CA HIS A 225 22.16 14.44 13.26
C HIS A 225 20.71 14.94 13.25
N GLU A 226 20.38 15.88 12.36
CA GLU A 226 19.03 16.40 12.16
C GLU A 226 18.13 15.35 11.50
N GLY A 227 18.64 14.69 10.46
CA GLY A 227 17.93 13.61 9.76
C GLY A 227 17.56 12.45 10.70
N ALA A 228 18.48 12.07 11.59
CA ALA A 228 18.23 11.04 12.61
C ALA A 228 17.15 11.47 13.61
N ALA A 229 17.20 12.72 14.10
CA ALA A 229 16.18 13.26 15.01
C ALA A 229 14.78 13.24 14.37
N LEU A 230 14.67 13.72 13.13
CA LEU A 230 13.43 13.68 12.35
C LEU A 230 12.91 12.25 12.14
N LEU A 231 13.80 11.30 11.80
CA LEU A 231 13.41 9.91 11.60
C LEU A 231 12.94 9.25 12.90
N ILE A 232 13.67 9.45 14.00
CA ILE A 232 13.30 8.92 15.33
C ILE A 232 11.95 9.48 15.75
N LEU A 233 11.74 10.78 15.58
CA LEU A 233 10.49 11.46 15.91
C LEU A 233 9.32 10.93 15.09
N PHE A 234 9.54 10.67 13.80
CA PHE A 234 8.54 10.09 12.92
C PHE A 234 8.21 8.64 13.28
N ILE A 235 9.22 7.82 13.61
CA ILE A 235 9.01 6.45 14.12
C ILE A 235 8.25 6.48 15.45
N ALA A 236 8.60 7.41 16.36
CA ALA A 236 7.93 7.59 17.64
C ALA A 236 6.47 8.01 17.45
N LEU A 237 6.17 8.92 16.52
CA LEU A 237 4.82 9.35 16.17
C LEU A 237 3.93 8.15 15.78
N ILE A 238 4.41 7.31 14.86
CA ILE A 238 3.68 6.12 14.40
C ILE A 238 3.61 5.06 15.50
N GLY A 239 4.72 4.77 16.17
CA GLY A 239 4.80 3.74 17.22
C GLY A 239 3.88 4.04 18.41
N THR A 240 3.69 5.32 18.74
CA THR A 240 2.87 5.77 19.88
C THR A 240 1.41 6.07 19.51
N ILE A 241 0.98 5.81 18.27
CA ILE A 241 -0.39 6.11 17.81
C ILE A 241 -1.49 5.47 18.66
N ARG A 242 -1.20 4.36 19.35
CA ARG A 242 -2.12 3.76 20.32
C ARG A 242 -2.47 4.69 21.48
N TYR A 243 -1.54 5.53 21.92
CA TYR A 243 -1.67 6.36 23.11
C TYR A 243 -2.37 7.69 22.81
N TRP A 244 -2.01 8.34 21.70
CA TRP A 244 -2.52 9.68 21.37
C TRP A 244 -3.77 9.65 20.47
N CYS A 245 -3.91 8.68 19.56
CA CYS A 245 -5.08 8.60 18.67
C CYS A 245 -6.29 7.94 19.38
N GLN A 246 -6.82 8.63 20.39
CA GLN A 246 -8.04 8.24 21.11
C GLN A 246 -9.28 8.86 20.46
N PRO A 247 -10.41 8.13 20.34
CA PRO A 247 -11.61 8.63 19.65
C PRO A 247 -12.13 9.98 20.14
N LYS A 248 -12.01 10.25 21.44
CA LYS A 248 -12.47 11.51 22.07
C LYS A 248 -11.65 12.73 21.65
N LEU A 249 -10.37 12.54 21.32
CA LEU A 249 -9.44 13.61 20.97
C LEU A 249 -9.44 13.92 19.46
N ILE A 250 -10.01 13.03 18.63
CA ILE A 250 -10.00 13.19 17.16
C ILE A 250 -10.66 14.49 16.73
N VAL A 251 -11.81 14.86 17.31
CA VAL A 251 -12.49 16.11 16.96
C VAL A 251 -11.63 17.32 17.28
N PHE A 252 -10.94 17.31 18.42
CA PHE A 252 -10.00 18.35 18.79
C PHE A 252 -8.83 18.43 17.79
N TYR A 253 -8.25 17.30 17.39
CA TYR A 253 -7.18 17.28 16.39
C TYR A 253 -7.64 17.78 15.02
N ILE A 254 -8.89 17.51 14.60
CA ILE A 254 -9.44 18.04 13.34
C ILE A 254 -9.53 19.56 13.40
N LEU A 255 -10.09 20.11 14.49
CA LEU A 255 -10.22 21.56 14.66
C LEU A 255 -8.85 22.25 14.77
N ALA A 256 -7.93 21.67 15.53
CA ALA A 256 -6.57 22.17 15.65
C ALA A 256 -5.83 22.07 14.31
N GLY A 257 -6.01 20.99 13.56
CA GLY A 257 -5.47 20.83 12.21
C GLY A 257 -5.98 21.92 11.27
N LEU A 258 -7.29 22.18 11.23
CA LEU A 258 -7.86 23.26 10.42
C LEU A 258 -7.33 24.65 10.78
N TYR A 259 -7.08 24.90 12.07
CA TYR A 259 -6.57 26.18 12.56
C TYR A 259 -5.09 26.41 12.22
N THR A 260 -4.30 25.34 12.18
CA THR A 260 -2.83 25.39 12.03
C THR A 260 -2.36 25.19 10.59
N LEU A 261 -3.28 24.99 9.64
CA LEU A 261 -2.92 24.89 8.23
C LEU A 261 -2.22 26.17 7.76
N PRO A 262 -1.17 26.05 6.92
CA PRO A 262 -0.61 27.20 6.23
C PRO A 262 -1.69 27.96 5.46
N SER A 263 -1.49 29.26 5.26
CA SER A 263 -2.43 30.10 4.52
C SER A 263 -2.73 29.51 3.14
N ILE A 264 -4.00 29.32 2.83
CA ILE A 264 -4.44 28.80 1.54
C ILE A 264 -4.38 29.96 0.53
N PRO A 265 -3.54 29.89 -0.52
CA PRO A 265 -3.52 30.90 -1.56
C PRO A 265 -4.86 30.94 -2.32
N SER A 266 -5.20 32.10 -2.90
CA SER A 266 -6.41 32.24 -3.71
C SER A 266 -6.34 31.31 -4.93
N VAL A 267 -7.33 30.44 -5.07
CA VAL A 267 -7.44 29.52 -6.21
C VAL A 267 -7.91 30.30 -7.43
N ASP A 268 -7.10 30.32 -8.49
CA ASP A 268 -7.50 30.89 -9.77
C ASP A 268 -8.37 29.88 -10.55
N GLY A 269 -9.67 30.18 -10.65
CA GLY A 269 -10.61 29.37 -11.42
C GLY A 269 -10.26 29.29 -12.92
N MET A 270 -9.51 30.26 -13.44
CA MET A 270 -9.03 30.23 -14.82
C MET A 270 -7.96 29.16 -15.03
N LEU A 271 -7.04 28.98 -14.07
CA LEU A 271 -6.05 27.91 -14.11
C LEU A 271 -6.72 26.54 -14.05
N LEU A 272 -7.70 26.36 -13.18
CA LEU A 272 -8.51 25.14 -13.13
C LEU A 272 -9.18 24.86 -14.48
N TRP A 273 -9.82 25.88 -15.07
CA TRP A 273 -10.50 25.73 -16.34
C TRP A 273 -9.54 25.41 -17.47
N ARG A 274 -8.40 26.12 -17.57
CA ARG A 274 -7.34 25.85 -18.56
C ARG A 274 -6.78 24.44 -18.40
N PHE A 275 -6.54 24.01 -17.16
CA PHE A 275 -6.02 22.68 -16.88
C PHE A 275 -6.94 21.60 -17.45
N ILE A 276 -8.23 21.67 -17.09
CA ILE A 276 -9.23 20.68 -17.50
C ILE A 276 -9.49 20.71 -19.02
N THR A 277 -9.53 21.90 -19.63
CA THR A 277 -9.95 22.05 -21.02
C THR A 277 -8.83 21.98 -22.05
N VAL A 278 -7.60 22.38 -21.69
CA VAL A 278 -6.49 22.50 -22.64
C VAL A 278 -5.34 21.58 -22.25
N ASP A 279 -4.83 21.72 -21.03
CA ASP A 279 -3.55 21.12 -20.63
C ASP A 279 -3.61 19.58 -20.57
N ILE A 280 -4.76 19.02 -20.17
CA ILE A 280 -5.01 17.58 -20.10
C ILE A 280 -5.16 16.94 -21.50
N LEU A 281 -5.63 17.70 -22.49
CA LEU A 281 -5.95 17.14 -23.80
C LEU A 281 -4.68 16.73 -24.57
N PRO A 282 -4.71 15.60 -25.30
CA PRO A 282 -3.66 15.25 -26.24
C PRO A 282 -3.35 16.38 -27.22
N PRO A 283 -2.09 16.54 -27.68
CA PRO A 283 -1.69 17.67 -28.53
C PRO A 283 -2.55 17.85 -29.79
N ALA A 284 -2.98 16.76 -30.42
CA ALA A 284 -3.83 16.81 -31.62
C ALA A 284 -5.25 17.36 -31.34
N LEU A 285 -5.73 17.32 -30.09
CA LEU A 285 -7.04 17.83 -29.69
C LEU A 285 -6.99 19.27 -29.17
N GLN A 286 -5.81 19.79 -28.80
CA GLN A 286 -5.67 21.16 -28.28
C GLN A 286 -6.00 22.25 -29.31
N HIS A 287 -5.90 21.92 -30.60
CA HIS A 287 -6.13 22.86 -31.72
C HIS A 287 -7.51 22.70 -32.37
N VAL A 288 -8.37 21.81 -31.87
CA VAL A 288 -9.69 21.56 -32.46
C VAL A 288 -10.70 22.53 -31.86
N GLU A 289 -11.11 23.55 -32.62
CA GLU A 289 -12.12 24.50 -32.16
C GLU A 289 -13.55 23.94 -32.26
N HIS A 290 -13.82 22.98 -33.16
CA HIS A 290 -15.15 22.42 -33.39
C HIS A 290 -15.16 20.89 -33.47
N TRP A 291 -16.02 20.26 -32.65
CA TRP A 291 -16.25 18.80 -32.60
C TRP A 291 -16.70 18.15 -33.93
N ARG A 292 -17.05 18.96 -34.94
CA ARG A 292 -17.41 18.51 -36.30
C ARG A 292 -16.21 18.20 -37.20
N GLN A 293 -14.98 18.52 -36.77
CA GLN A 293 -13.74 18.28 -37.51
C GLN A 293 -13.02 16.98 -37.10
N ILE A 294 -13.72 16.05 -36.44
CA ILE A 294 -13.15 14.73 -36.09
C ILE A 294 -13.09 13.88 -37.36
N ASP A 295 -12.00 14.06 -38.11
CA ASP A 295 -11.68 13.28 -39.30
C ASP A 295 -10.82 12.06 -38.96
N LEU A 296 -10.79 11.08 -39.86
CA LEU A 296 -9.90 9.90 -39.76
C LEU A 296 -8.42 10.29 -39.59
N ASN A 297 -8.00 11.43 -40.15
CA ASN A 297 -6.64 11.95 -40.00
C ASN A 297 -6.32 12.33 -38.55
N LEU A 298 -7.27 12.94 -37.84
CA LEU A 298 -7.08 13.31 -36.44
C LEU A 298 -6.98 12.05 -35.56
N VAL A 299 -7.82 11.05 -35.83
CA VAL A 299 -7.76 9.75 -35.16
C VAL A 299 -6.40 9.09 -35.38
N ASN A 300 -5.87 9.14 -36.61
CA ASN A 300 -4.54 8.61 -36.92
C ASN A 300 -3.42 9.37 -36.20
N GLN A 301 -3.51 10.70 -36.08
CA GLN A 301 -2.55 11.50 -35.30
C GLN A 301 -2.59 11.13 -33.83
N LEU A 302 -3.78 11.04 -33.22
CA LEU A 302 -3.95 10.61 -31.84
C LEU A 302 -3.40 9.20 -31.62
N LEU A 303 -3.70 8.27 -32.52
CA LEU A 303 -3.22 6.90 -32.45
C LEU A 303 -1.69 6.85 -32.57
N SER A 304 -1.09 7.61 -33.50
CA SER A 304 0.36 7.65 -33.67
C SER A 304 1.08 8.26 -32.45
N TRP A 305 0.51 9.32 -31.85
CA TRP A 305 1.00 9.90 -30.61
C TRP A 305 0.92 8.89 -29.46
N ALA A 306 -0.24 8.25 -29.29
CA ALA A 306 -0.45 7.24 -28.24
C ALA A 306 0.45 6.02 -28.43
N GLN A 307 0.62 5.54 -29.65
CA GLN A 307 1.52 4.44 -29.99
C GLN A 307 2.98 4.81 -29.70
N LYS A 308 3.42 5.99 -30.13
CA LYS A 308 4.78 6.47 -29.85
C LYS A 308 5.01 6.49 -28.34
N LEU A 309 4.12 7.13 -27.58
CA LEU A 309 4.22 7.21 -26.12
C LEU A 309 4.17 5.84 -25.45
N PHE A 310 3.32 4.94 -25.95
CA PHE A 310 3.20 3.59 -25.43
C PHE A 310 4.48 2.79 -25.63
N PHE A 311 5.05 2.77 -26.84
CA PHE A 311 6.25 1.97 -27.11
C PHE A 311 7.55 2.58 -26.55
N THR A 312 7.65 3.91 -26.47
CA THR A 312 8.89 4.56 -26.00
C THR A 312 8.93 4.78 -24.50
N GLN A 313 7.78 4.95 -23.83
CA GLN A 313 7.74 5.27 -22.39
C GLN A 313 6.91 4.27 -21.60
N ALA A 314 5.66 4.01 -22.00
CA ALA A 314 4.76 3.19 -21.19
C ALA A 314 5.22 1.73 -21.10
N LEU A 315 5.53 1.09 -22.23
CA LEU A 315 5.94 -0.32 -22.31
C LEU A 315 7.26 -0.59 -21.54
N PRO A 316 8.38 0.14 -21.78
CA PRO A 316 9.58 -0.06 -21.00
C PRO A 316 9.37 0.27 -19.51
N GLY A 317 8.65 1.36 -19.20
CA GLY A 317 8.31 1.73 -17.83
C GLY A 317 7.49 0.64 -17.12
N LEU A 318 6.46 0.09 -17.76
CA LEU A 318 5.63 -1.01 -17.24
C LEU A 318 6.47 -2.27 -16.98
N ALA A 319 7.37 -2.62 -17.91
CA ALA A 319 8.23 -3.79 -17.77
C ALA A 319 9.16 -3.64 -16.56
N ILE A 320 9.84 -2.50 -16.42
CA ILE A 320 10.74 -2.22 -15.28
C ILE A 320 9.97 -2.15 -13.97
N THR A 321 8.78 -1.54 -13.97
CA THR A 321 7.87 -1.48 -12.81
C THR A 321 7.50 -2.88 -12.32
N LEU A 322 7.10 -3.76 -13.24
CA LEU A 322 6.75 -5.15 -12.93
C LEU A 322 7.97 -5.95 -12.45
N LEU A 323 9.12 -5.75 -13.09
CA LEU A 323 10.40 -6.37 -12.74
C LEU A 323 10.82 -6.04 -11.31
N LEU A 324 10.81 -4.74 -10.97
CA LEU A 324 11.07 -4.22 -9.64
C LEU A 324 10.10 -4.79 -8.62
N ALA A 325 8.80 -4.76 -8.91
CA ALA A 325 7.77 -5.19 -7.98
C ALA A 325 7.82 -6.70 -7.69
N LEU A 326 8.04 -7.54 -8.70
CA LEU A 326 8.16 -8.99 -8.52
C LEU A 326 9.40 -9.38 -7.73
N SER A 327 10.54 -8.73 -8.02
CA SER A 327 11.79 -8.94 -7.29
C SER A 327 11.64 -8.51 -5.82
N ALA A 328 11.11 -7.32 -5.58
CA ALA A 328 10.81 -6.81 -4.24
C ALA A 328 9.81 -7.69 -3.48
N LEU A 329 8.79 -8.23 -4.16
CA LEU A 329 7.78 -9.11 -3.56
C LEU A 329 8.40 -10.43 -3.06
N ALA A 330 9.28 -11.05 -3.86
CA ALA A 330 9.97 -12.28 -3.45
C ALA A 330 10.97 -12.03 -2.32
N MET A 331 11.71 -10.93 -2.37
CA MET A 331 12.58 -10.51 -1.27
C MET A 331 11.78 -10.22 0.01
N ALA A 332 10.64 -9.53 -0.10
CA ALA A 332 9.73 -9.31 1.03
C ALA A 332 9.24 -10.64 1.63
N HIS A 333 8.93 -11.63 0.80
CA HIS A 333 8.55 -12.96 1.25
C HIS A 333 9.69 -13.66 2.01
N ILE A 334 10.95 -13.59 1.52
CA ILE A 334 12.12 -14.13 2.22
C ILE A 334 12.31 -13.43 3.57
N ILE A 335 12.29 -12.10 3.59
CA ILE A 335 12.40 -11.30 4.82
C ILE A 335 11.27 -11.66 5.79
N ALA A 336 10.05 -11.86 5.29
CA ALA A 336 8.90 -12.24 6.10
C ALA A 336 9.09 -13.63 6.75
N LEU A 337 9.58 -14.61 5.99
CA LEU A 337 9.86 -15.96 6.52
C LEU A 337 10.94 -15.94 7.60
N VAL A 338 12.07 -15.29 7.33
CA VAL A 338 13.19 -15.22 8.28
C VAL A 338 12.79 -14.44 9.53
N SER A 339 12.15 -13.28 9.36
CA SER A 339 11.80 -12.41 10.47
C SER A 339 10.64 -12.96 11.32
N SER A 340 9.71 -13.70 10.72
CA SER A 340 8.63 -14.35 11.47
C SER A 340 9.14 -15.52 12.33
N ALA A 341 10.15 -16.25 11.86
CA ALA A 341 10.85 -17.25 12.66
C ALA A 341 11.60 -16.57 13.82
N LEU A 342 12.43 -15.56 13.54
CA LEU A 342 13.20 -14.84 14.56
C LEU A 342 12.31 -14.17 15.62
N SER A 343 11.14 -13.70 15.20
CA SER A 343 10.17 -13.04 16.08
C SER A 343 9.26 -14.01 16.84
N SER A 344 9.26 -15.31 16.53
CA SER A 344 8.38 -16.27 17.20
C SER A 344 8.89 -16.60 18.61
N ARG A 345 8.04 -16.37 19.62
CA ARG A 345 8.36 -16.72 21.03
C ARG A 345 8.65 -18.20 21.20
N MET A 346 8.05 -19.04 20.36
CA MET A 346 8.16 -20.51 20.43
C MET A 346 9.53 -21.01 19.98
N LEU A 347 10.24 -20.22 19.15
CA LEU A 347 11.56 -20.56 18.63
C LEU A 347 12.69 -19.83 19.36
N THR A 348 12.56 -18.52 19.57
CA THR A 348 13.67 -17.66 20.02
C THR A 348 13.58 -17.23 21.48
N GLY A 349 12.51 -17.60 22.18
CA GLY A 349 12.24 -17.17 23.54
C GLY A 349 11.80 -15.70 23.64
N THR A 350 11.47 -15.27 24.86
CA THR A 350 10.76 -14.00 25.08
C THR A 350 11.59 -12.76 24.75
N VAL A 351 12.87 -12.75 25.11
CA VAL A 351 13.74 -11.56 24.95
C VAL A 351 14.00 -11.27 23.47
N LEU A 352 14.56 -12.24 22.75
CA LEU A 352 14.90 -12.09 21.33
C LEU A 352 13.64 -11.86 20.48
N SER A 353 12.54 -12.58 20.77
CA SER A 353 11.24 -12.33 20.12
C SER A 353 10.75 -10.90 20.33
N THR A 354 10.91 -10.34 21.54
CA THR A 354 10.47 -8.96 21.82
C THR A 354 11.33 -7.94 21.08
N CYS A 355 12.66 -8.11 21.06
CA CYS A 355 13.56 -7.27 20.29
C CYS A 355 13.26 -7.34 18.78
N ALA A 356 13.04 -8.54 18.25
CA ALA A 356 12.68 -8.73 16.84
C ALA A 356 11.30 -8.12 16.50
N LYS A 357 10.31 -8.23 17.39
CA LYS A 357 9.01 -7.53 17.21
C LYS A 357 9.17 -6.01 17.24
N LEU A 358 10.08 -5.48 18.06
CA LEU A 358 10.41 -4.06 18.09
C LEU A 358 11.11 -3.61 16.79
N SER A 359 12.07 -4.37 16.28
CA SER A 359 12.74 -4.03 15.02
C SER A 359 11.75 -4.06 13.85
N LEU A 360 10.84 -5.04 13.81
CA LEU A 360 9.76 -5.09 12.84
C LEU A 360 8.83 -3.87 12.92
N LEU A 361 8.56 -3.37 14.13
CA LEU A 361 7.81 -2.12 14.33
C LEU A 361 8.55 -0.91 13.75
N VAL A 362 9.87 -0.83 13.91
CA VAL A 362 10.69 0.24 13.33
C VAL A 362 10.66 0.17 11.80
N PHE A 363 11.03 -0.96 11.20
CA PHE A 363 11.11 -1.12 9.75
C PHE A 363 9.77 -0.89 9.04
N ARG A 364 8.64 -1.27 9.64
CA ARG A 364 7.31 -1.01 9.04
C ARG A 364 6.84 0.46 9.20
N SER A 365 7.46 1.23 10.08
CA SER A 365 7.03 2.62 10.36
C SER A 365 7.66 3.60 9.38
N VAL A 366 8.92 3.36 8.99
CA VAL A 366 9.65 4.19 8.03
C VAL A 366 9.07 4.02 6.61
N PRO A 367 8.66 5.11 5.91
CA PRO A 367 8.24 5.05 4.53
C PRO A 367 9.29 4.41 3.62
N GLU A 368 8.80 3.64 2.66
CA GLU A 368 9.56 2.96 1.62
C GLU A 368 10.48 3.94 0.88
N TYR A 369 9.99 5.16 0.63
CA TYR A 369 10.76 6.21 -0.01
C TYR A 369 12.01 6.60 0.78
N ILE A 370 11.93 6.70 2.11
CA ILE A 370 13.07 7.06 2.96
C ILE A 370 14.14 5.96 2.88
N PHE A 371 13.73 4.69 2.94
CA PHE A 371 14.66 3.58 2.72
C PHE A 371 15.27 3.63 1.33
N ALA A 372 14.49 3.91 0.29
CA ALA A 372 14.99 3.99 -1.07
C ALA A 372 16.04 5.11 -1.17
N PHE A 373 15.74 6.28 -0.62
CA PHE A 373 16.63 7.43 -0.56
C PHE A 373 17.96 7.09 0.14
N ILE A 374 17.91 6.53 1.34
CA ILE A 374 19.10 6.10 2.10
C ILE A 374 19.88 5.05 1.30
N PHE A 375 19.21 4.04 0.75
CA PHE A 375 19.89 2.99 -0.02
C PHE A 375 20.49 3.49 -1.33
N MET A 376 19.93 4.52 -1.98
CA MET A 376 20.55 5.11 -3.17
C MET A 376 21.78 5.93 -2.83
N MET A 377 21.80 6.61 -1.68
CA MET A 377 23.04 7.24 -1.20
C MET A 377 24.13 6.19 -0.97
N LEU A 378 23.75 5.03 -0.44
CA LEU A 378 24.69 3.96 -0.12
C LEU A 378 25.10 3.12 -1.34
N LEU A 379 24.21 2.81 -2.27
CA LEU A 379 24.47 1.85 -3.35
C LEU A 379 24.56 2.52 -4.73
N GLY A 380 24.18 3.78 -4.85
CA GLY A 380 24.06 4.51 -6.11
C GLY A 380 22.66 4.37 -6.74
N PRO A 381 22.42 5.09 -7.85
CA PRO A 381 21.14 5.07 -8.56
C PRO A 381 21.00 3.79 -9.40
N SER A 382 20.27 2.79 -8.87
CA SER A 382 19.92 1.57 -9.60
C SER A 382 18.58 1.00 -9.11
N MET A 383 18.13 -0.14 -9.65
CA MET A 383 16.90 -0.79 -9.15
C MET A 383 17.12 -1.44 -7.77
N LEU A 384 18.36 -1.71 -7.37
CA LEU A 384 18.68 -2.43 -6.13
C LEU A 384 18.25 -1.68 -4.85
N PRO A 385 18.56 -0.39 -4.66
CA PRO A 385 18.03 0.40 -3.55
C PRO A 385 16.51 0.32 -3.42
N ALA A 386 15.83 0.41 -4.56
CA ALA A 386 14.38 0.37 -4.64
C ALA A 386 13.83 -0.99 -4.24
N MET A 387 14.43 -2.07 -4.74
CA MET A 387 14.08 -3.45 -4.37
C MET A 387 14.22 -3.66 -2.87
N LEU A 388 15.35 -3.25 -2.28
CA LEU A 388 15.63 -3.41 -0.86
C LEU A 388 14.66 -2.61 0.01
N ALA A 389 14.38 -1.36 -0.35
CA ALA A 389 13.46 -0.50 0.37
C ALA A 389 12.05 -1.09 0.44
N LEU A 390 11.51 -1.48 -0.72
CA LEU A 390 10.19 -2.09 -0.82
C LEU A 390 10.15 -3.44 -0.10
N ALA A 391 11.19 -4.26 -0.25
CA ALA A 391 11.27 -5.58 0.37
C ALA A 391 11.36 -5.51 1.89
N LEU A 392 12.22 -4.63 2.43
CA LEU A 392 12.43 -4.46 3.86
C LEU A 392 11.14 -4.00 4.55
N HIS A 393 10.51 -2.97 4.00
CA HIS A 393 9.26 -2.43 4.54
C HIS A 393 8.13 -3.48 4.51
N ASN A 394 7.86 -4.06 3.34
CA ASN A 394 6.74 -4.97 3.16
C ASN A 394 6.97 -6.31 3.87
N GLY A 395 8.21 -6.82 3.84
CA GLY A 395 8.60 -8.04 4.57
C GLY A 395 8.46 -7.86 6.07
N ALA A 396 8.85 -6.70 6.62
CA ALA A 396 8.67 -6.40 8.04
C ALA A 396 7.19 -6.31 8.44
N LEU A 397 6.36 -5.65 7.62
CA LEU A 397 4.92 -5.58 7.85
C LEU A 397 4.26 -6.97 7.84
N ILE A 398 4.59 -7.81 6.85
CA ILE A 398 4.05 -9.18 6.75
C ILE A 398 4.48 -10.00 7.96
N ALA A 399 5.78 -10.00 8.31
CA ALA A 399 6.27 -10.72 9.48
C ALA A 399 5.59 -10.27 10.78
N TYR A 400 5.40 -8.97 10.95
CA TYR A 400 4.76 -8.39 12.14
C TYR A 400 3.30 -8.86 12.29
N LEU A 401 2.56 -8.96 11.18
CA LEU A 401 1.19 -9.46 11.19
C LEU A 401 1.13 -10.98 11.37
N THR A 402 2.00 -11.73 10.71
CA THR A 402 2.03 -13.19 10.80
C THR A 402 2.45 -13.67 12.20
N VAL A 403 3.44 -13.03 12.83
CA VAL A 403 3.92 -13.46 14.16
C VAL A 403 2.86 -13.29 15.25
N ARG A 404 1.99 -12.28 15.13
CA ARG A 404 0.86 -12.10 16.06
C ARG A 404 -0.13 -13.26 16.01
N GLN A 405 -0.32 -13.86 14.84
CA GLN A 405 -1.11 -15.08 14.72
C GLN A 405 -0.35 -16.29 15.29
N SER A 406 0.95 -16.39 15.05
CA SER A 406 1.80 -17.46 15.61
C SER A 406 1.74 -17.52 17.13
N ASP A 407 1.66 -16.38 17.82
CA ASP A 407 1.59 -16.31 19.28
C ASP A 407 0.28 -16.92 19.86
N THR A 408 -0.75 -17.13 19.03
CA THR A 408 -2.05 -17.71 19.44
C THR A 408 -2.20 -19.19 19.12
N LEU A 409 -1.19 -19.81 18.51
CA LEU A 409 -1.26 -21.22 18.12
C LEU A 409 -0.96 -22.14 19.30
N GLU A 410 -1.78 -23.18 19.43
CA GLU A 410 -1.50 -24.31 20.32
C GLU A 410 -0.59 -25.29 19.58
N VAL A 411 0.57 -25.60 20.16
CA VAL A 411 1.49 -26.62 19.64
C VAL A 411 1.31 -27.94 20.37
N SER A 412 1.65 -29.02 19.70
CA SER A 412 1.61 -30.38 20.20
C SER A 412 2.58 -30.60 21.35
N ALA A 413 2.30 -31.66 22.12
CA ALA A 413 3.19 -32.09 23.20
C ALA A 413 4.59 -32.51 22.72
N TYR A 414 4.78 -32.77 21.42
CA TYR A 414 6.06 -33.19 20.83
C TYR A 414 6.87 -32.02 20.27
N TYR A 415 6.39 -30.78 20.42
CA TYR A 415 7.09 -29.60 19.94
C TYR A 415 8.45 -29.44 20.62
N ASN A 416 9.52 -29.46 19.83
CA ASN A 416 10.90 -29.49 20.33
C ASN A 416 11.53 -28.12 20.60
N GLY A 417 10.80 -27.01 20.36
CA GLY A 417 11.31 -25.65 20.58
C GLY A 417 12.44 -25.22 19.66
N ARG A 418 12.74 -25.98 18.60
CA ARG A 418 13.83 -25.72 17.66
C ARG A 418 13.29 -25.38 16.27
N LEU A 419 14.21 -25.07 15.35
CA LEU A 419 13.88 -24.80 13.95
C LEU A 419 13.06 -25.93 13.33
N ASP A 420 13.37 -27.20 13.61
CA ASP A 420 12.60 -28.33 13.10
C ASP A 420 11.13 -28.28 13.56
N GLY A 421 10.89 -28.13 14.87
CA GLY A 421 9.54 -28.00 15.40
C GLY A 421 8.80 -26.80 14.80
N TYR A 422 9.49 -25.65 14.68
CA TYR A 422 8.91 -24.48 14.03
C TYR A 422 8.54 -24.74 12.56
N CYS A 423 9.45 -25.33 11.77
CA CYS A 423 9.27 -25.56 10.34
C CYS A 423 8.19 -26.61 10.02
N TYR A 424 8.02 -27.63 10.86
CA TYR A 424 7.06 -28.71 10.62
C TYR A 424 5.70 -28.49 11.29
N GLU A 425 5.63 -27.70 12.36
CA GLU A 425 4.39 -27.54 13.12
C GLU A 425 3.81 -26.12 13.04
N VAL A 426 4.62 -25.09 13.26
CA VAL A 426 4.15 -23.69 13.32
C VAL A 426 4.04 -23.08 11.93
N LEU A 427 5.12 -23.16 11.14
CA LEU A 427 5.22 -22.53 9.83
C LEU A 427 4.10 -22.98 8.88
N PRO A 428 3.75 -24.28 8.73
CA PRO A 428 2.69 -24.70 7.81
C PRO A 428 1.31 -24.16 8.19
N GLN A 429 1.05 -23.87 9.47
CA GLN A 429 -0.21 -23.30 9.94
C GLN A 429 -0.34 -21.80 9.64
N ILE A 430 0.76 -21.05 9.78
CA ILE A 430 0.79 -19.61 9.48
C ILE A 430 1.02 -19.31 8.00
N TYR A 431 1.60 -20.24 7.25
CA TYR A 431 2.00 -20.05 5.85
C TYR A 431 0.88 -19.58 4.91
N PRO A 432 -0.36 -20.12 4.98
CA PRO A 432 -1.45 -19.66 4.13
C PRO A 432 -1.78 -18.18 4.35
N ASN A 433 -1.74 -17.71 5.60
CA ASN A 433 -1.99 -16.31 5.91
C ASN A 433 -0.81 -15.42 5.49
N LEU A 434 0.43 -15.86 5.74
CA LEU A 434 1.63 -15.16 5.27
C LEU A 434 1.57 -14.95 3.75
N MET A 435 1.26 -16.01 2.99
CA MET A 435 1.19 -15.93 1.53
C MET A 435 0.01 -15.06 1.06
N SER A 436 -1.12 -15.11 1.78
CA SER A 436 -2.25 -14.22 1.55
C SER A 436 -1.82 -12.75 1.66
N LEU A 437 -1.12 -12.38 2.74
CA LEU A 437 -0.59 -11.03 2.95
C LEU A 437 0.40 -10.63 1.85
N VAL A 438 1.28 -11.53 1.39
CA VAL A 438 2.21 -11.27 0.28
C VAL A 438 1.44 -10.86 -0.98
N PHE A 439 0.43 -11.63 -1.40
CA PHE A 439 -0.36 -11.29 -2.58
C PHE A 439 -1.19 -10.01 -2.40
N TYR A 440 -1.69 -9.73 -1.19
CA TYR A 440 -2.35 -8.45 -0.92
C TYR A 440 -1.38 -7.26 -0.98
N ARG A 441 -0.13 -7.46 -0.58
CA ARG A 441 0.92 -6.44 -0.68
C ARG A 441 1.41 -6.22 -2.10
N PHE A 442 1.22 -7.17 -3.02
CA PHE A 442 1.72 -7.01 -4.38
C PHE A 442 1.14 -5.78 -5.10
N GLU A 443 -0.15 -5.53 -4.98
CA GLU A 443 -0.78 -4.32 -5.55
C GLU A 443 -0.19 -3.02 -4.95
N VAL A 444 0.12 -3.05 -3.65
CA VAL A 444 0.71 -1.87 -2.99
C VAL A 444 2.17 -1.70 -3.42
N ILE A 445 2.98 -2.76 -3.43
CA ILE A 445 4.36 -2.71 -3.90
C ILE A 445 4.43 -2.11 -5.31
N LEU A 446 3.56 -2.53 -6.23
CA LEU A 446 3.48 -1.95 -7.57
C LEU A 446 3.19 -0.45 -7.55
N ARG A 447 2.26 -0.01 -6.71
CA ARG A 447 1.93 1.41 -6.59
C ARG A 447 3.09 2.22 -6.00
N GLU A 448 3.76 1.68 -4.99
CA GLU A 448 4.93 2.29 -4.38
C GLU A 448 6.08 2.39 -5.39
N THR A 449 6.29 1.40 -6.28
CA THR A 449 7.35 1.47 -7.31
C THR A 449 7.28 2.70 -8.21
N ALA A 450 6.09 3.27 -8.37
CA ALA A 450 5.89 4.47 -9.16
C ALA A 450 6.46 5.71 -8.45
N ILE A 451 6.44 5.76 -7.11
CA ILE A 451 7.08 6.85 -6.36
C ILE A 451 8.60 6.81 -6.52
N LEU A 452 9.17 5.60 -6.55
CA LEU A 452 10.61 5.39 -6.73
C LEU A 452 11.09 5.86 -8.11
N GLY A 453 10.16 6.10 -9.05
CA GLY A 453 10.44 6.77 -10.31
C GLY A 453 11.01 8.18 -10.16
N MET A 454 10.48 8.96 -9.21
CA MET A 454 10.96 10.33 -8.92
C MET A 454 12.37 10.35 -8.31
N LEU A 455 12.82 9.20 -7.80
CA LEU A 455 14.16 9.01 -7.25
C LEU A 455 15.20 8.64 -8.31
N GLY A 456 14.81 8.58 -9.59
CA GLY A 456 15.70 8.28 -10.70
C GLY A 456 15.71 6.81 -11.14
N VAL A 457 14.89 5.95 -10.51
CA VAL A 457 14.71 4.58 -11.00
C VAL A 457 13.81 4.63 -12.23
N ALA A 458 14.22 4.02 -13.36
CA ALA A 458 13.50 4.10 -14.64
C ALA A 458 12.15 3.33 -14.70
N THR A 459 11.37 3.32 -13.63
CA THR A 459 10.00 2.80 -13.60
C THR A 459 9.06 3.72 -14.39
N LEU A 460 7.80 3.31 -14.51
CA LEU A 460 6.78 4.14 -15.16
C LEU A 460 6.63 5.50 -14.45
N GLY A 461 6.85 5.53 -13.14
CA GLY A 461 6.87 6.76 -12.35
C GLY A 461 7.88 7.80 -12.82
N PHE A 462 9.05 7.40 -13.31
CA PHE A 462 10.08 8.31 -13.82
C PHE A 462 9.57 9.08 -15.05
N TYR A 463 8.89 8.39 -15.97
CA TYR A 463 8.31 9.02 -17.15
C TYR A 463 7.12 9.91 -16.80
N ILE A 464 6.33 9.54 -15.79
CA ILE A 464 5.23 10.39 -15.29
C ILE A 464 5.82 11.67 -14.70
N ASP A 465 6.83 11.55 -13.83
CA ASP A 465 7.48 12.69 -13.18
C ASP A 465 8.13 13.63 -14.19
N SER A 466 8.92 13.11 -15.14
CA SER A 466 9.46 13.88 -16.28
C SER A 466 8.35 14.55 -17.09
N GLY A 467 7.21 13.86 -17.29
CA GLY A 467 6.03 14.45 -17.94
C GLY A 467 5.48 15.67 -17.20
N PHE A 468 5.43 15.65 -15.87
CA PHE A 468 5.01 16.80 -15.07
C PHE A 468 6.07 17.90 -15.04
N ALA A 469 7.35 17.55 -14.86
CA ALA A 469 8.47 18.49 -14.83
C ALA A 469 8.62 19.26 -16.15
N GLU A 470 8.34 18.61 -17.28
CA GLU A 470 8.40 19.19 -18.61
C GLU A 470 7.05 19.74 -19.10
N ILE A 471 6.05 19.87 -18.21
CA ILE A 471 4.73 20.50 -18.50
C ILE A 471 3.97 19.72 -19.61
N ARG A 472 4.27 18.44 -19.81
CA ARG A 472 3.59 17.53 -20.74
C ARG A 472 2.48 16.76 -20.05
N TYR A 473 1.48 17.47 -19.52
CA TYR A 473 0.42 16.88 -18.69
C TYR A 473 -0.39 15.80 -19.41
N SER A 474 -0.67 15.97 -20.71
CA SER A 474 -1.35 14.96 -21.53
C SER A 474 -0.58 13.64 -21.61
N SER A 475 0.76 13.70 -21.65
CA SER A 475 1.62 12.51 -21.65
C SER A 475 1.64 11.87 -20.26
N ALA A 476 1.80 12.67 -19.20
CA ALA A 476 1.77 12.18 -17.82
C ALA A 476 0.44 11.48 -17.49
N LEU A 477 -0.69 12.03 -17.92
CA LEU A 477 -2.01 11.43 -17.71
C LEU A 477 -2.21 10.13 -18.48
N PHE A 478 -1.74 10.04 -19.73
CA PHE A 478 -1.75 8.78 -20.46
C PHE A 478 -0.97 7.68 -19.72
N LEU A 479 0.21 8.02 -19.21
CA LEU A 479 1.04 7.10 -18.42
C LEU A 479 0.39 6.71 -17.09
N LEU A 480 -0.30 7.64 -16.42
CA LEU A 480 -1.10 7.35 -15.22
C LEU A 480 -2.24 6.37 -15.52
N VAL A 481 -2.90 6.50 -16.67
CA VAL A 481 -3.91 5.52 -17.12
C VAL A 481 -3.27 4.14 -17.35
N CYS A 482 -2.11 4.07 -18.00
CA CYS A 482 -1.38 2.80 -18.15
C CYS A 482 -1.03 2.16 -16.79
N THR A 483 -0.60 2.97 -15.81
CA THR A 483 -0.31 2.52 -14.44
C THR A 483 -1.56 1.98 -13.75
N ALA A 484 -2.67 2.71 -13.85
CA ALA A 484 -3.94 2.29 -13.27
C ALA A 484 -4.41 0.95 -13.86
N MET A 485 -4.26 0.77 -15.18
CA MET A 485 -4.59 -0.50 -15.86
C MET A 485 -3.72 -1.66 -15.37
N LEU A 486 -2.40 -1.46 -15.22
CA LEU A 486 -1.50 -2.48 -14.68
C LEU A 486 -1.93 -2.91 -13.26
N ASN A 487 -2.21 -1.95 -12.38
CA ASN A 487 -2.62 -2.22 -11.02
C ASN A 487 -3.97 -2.96 -10.93
N ILE A 488 -4.93 -2.62 -11.80
CA ILE A 488 -6.21 -3.35 -11.90
C ILE A 488 -5.98 -4.80 -12.34
N VAL A 489 -5.14 -5.03 -13.36
CA VAL A 489 -4.80 -6.38 -13.84
C VAL A 489 -4.18 -7.21 -12.71
N ILE A 490 -3.29 -6.62 -11.91
CA ILE A 490 -2.62 -7.32 -10.82
C ILE A 490 -3.56 -7.61 -9.64
N ASP A 491 -4.46 -6.68 -9.28
CA ASP A 491 -5.52 -6.96 -8.28
C ASP A 491 -6.39 -8.14 -8.76
N MET A 492 -6.73 -8.21 -10.05
CA MET A 492 -7.49 -9.34 -10.62
C MET A 492 -6.72 -10.67 -10.54
N ILE A 493 -5.43 -10.68 -10.88
CA ILE A 493 -4.59 -11.88 -10.81
C ILE A 493 -4.47 -12.37 -9.36
N SER A 494 -4.16 -11.46 -8.43
CA SER A 494 -3.98 -11.77 -7.01
C SER A 494 -5.25 -12.39 -6.41
N ARG A 495 -6.43 -11.84 -6.73
CA ARG A 495 -7.72 -12.41 -6.28
C ARG A 495 -8.00 -13.80 -6.84
N ARG A 496 -7.63 -14.05 -8.09
CA ARG A 496 -7.78 -15.37 -8.73
C ARG A 496 -6.89 -16.42 -8.03
N LEU A 497 -5.65 -16.08 -7.72
CA LEU A 497 -4.72 -16.96 -7.01
C LEU A 497 -5.20 -17.30 -5.59
N LEU A 498 -5.81 -16.35 -4.88
CA LEU A 498 -6.32 -16.59 -3.52
C LEU A 498 -7.60 -17.46 -3.52
N THR A 499 -8.49 -17.26 -4.50
CA THR A 499 -9.76 -18.02 -4.60
C THR A 499 -9.58 -19.45 -5.10
N ALA A 500 -8.58 -19.71 -5.94
CA ALA A 500 -8.26 -21.06 -6.43
C ALA A 500 -7.96 -22.05 -5.30
N ASN A 501 -7.29 -21.61 -4.23
CA ASN A 501 -7.00 -22.44 -3.06
C ASN A 501 -8.27 -22.89 -2.33
N ILE A 502 -9.24 -21.99 -2.13
CA ILE A 502 -10.49 -22.27 -1.43
C ILE A 502 -11.27 -23.39 -2.15
N ASN A 503 -11.29 -23.36 -3.48
CA ASN A 503 -11.98 -24.37 -4.28
C ASN A 503 -11.26 -25.74 -4.23
N GLN A 504 -9.93 -25.78 -4.14
CA GLN A 504 -9.19 -27.03 -3.94
C GLN A 504 -9.41 -27.64 -2.54
N GLN A 505 -9.50 -26.80 -1.50
CA GLN A 505 -9.82 -27.28 -0.15
C GLN A 505 -11.26 -27.83 -0.06
N MET A 506 -12.24 -27.20 -0.72
CA MET A 506 -13.62 -27.70 -0.77
C MET A 506 -13.76 -29.01 -1.56
N THR A 507 -12.99 -29.22 -2.63
CA THR A 507 -12.99 -30.49 -3.38
C THR A 507 -12.29 -31.63 -2.63
N CYS A 508 -11.33 -31.33 -1.74
CA CYS A 508 -10.72 -32.34 -0.87
C CYS A 508 -11.57 -32.66 0.38
N SER A 509 -12.26 -31.67 0.94
CA SER A 509 -13.15 -31.85 2.11
C SER A 509 -14.54 -32.39 1.75
N GLY A 510 -14.98 -32.25 0.49
CA GLY A 510 -16.27 -32.70 -0.01
C GLY A 510 -16.48 -34.23 -0.04
N ASN A 511 -15.51 -35.01 0.44
CA ASN A 511 -15.64 -36.46 0.56
C ASN A 511 -15.76 -36.95 2.03
N ASN A 512 -15.80 -36.06 3.03
CA ASN A 512 -15.91 -36.51 4.43
C ASN A 512 -16.89 -35.78 5.36
N GLN A 513 -17.39 -34.57 5.09
CA GLN A 513 -18.40 -33.97 5.98
C GLN A 513 -19.41 -33.10 5.23
N VAL A 514 -20.58 -33.67 4.99
CA VAL A 514 -21.82 -32.91 4.79
C VAL A 514 -22.31 -32.48 6.18
N SER A 515 -22.63 -31.18 6.30
CA SER A 515 -23.20 -30.45 7.45
C SER A 515 -22.22 -29.95 8.52
N ASN A 516 -22.40 -28.67 8.88
CA ASN A 516 -21.80 -27.94 10.01
C ASN A 516 -20.34 -27.44 9.93
N ASN A 517 -20.03 -26.53 8.99
CA ASN A 517 -19.22 -25.32 9.28
C ASN A 517 -19.02 -24.44 8.01
N GLN A 518 -20.07 -23.74 7.58
CA GLN A 518 -19.99 -22.82 6.42
C GLN A 518 -19.57 -21.37 6.77
N GLY A 519 -19.06 -21.10 7.98
CA GLY A 519 -18.91 -19.73 8.48
C GLY A 519 -17.52 -19.07 8.45
N ASN A 520 -16.46 -19.78 8.87
CA ASN A 520 -15.29 -19.08 9.43
C ASN A 520 -14.06 -18.90 8.53
N ASN A 521 -13.76 -19.81 7.60
CA ASN A 521 -12.47 -19.76 6.87
C ASN A 521 -12.46 -18.87 5.60
N LYS A 522 -13.57 -18.23 5.25
CA LYS A 522 -13.64 -17.25 4.14
C LYS A 522 -13.41 -15.79 4.59
N ARG A 523 -13.25 -15.51 5.89
CA ARG A 523 -13.56 -14.19 6.46
C ARG A 523 -12.39 -13.36 7.02
N LEU A 524 -11.15 -13.83 6.93
CA LEU A 524 -9.97 -13.08 7.41
C LEU A 524 -9.18 -12.37 6.31
N SER A 525 -9.48 -12.65 5.02
CA SER A 525 -8.67 -12.15 3.91
C SER A 525 -9.12 -10.77 3.39
N SER A 526 -10.26 -10.22 3.83
CA SER A 526 -10.77 -8.94 3.32
C SER A 526 -10.47 -7.72 4.19
N THR A 527 -9.67 -7.85 5.25
CA THR A 527 -9.61 -6.83 6.31
C THR A 527 -8.22 -6.29 6.67
N PHE A 528 -7.18 -6.54 5.85
CA PHE A 528 -5.85 -5.94 6.02
C PHE A 528 -5.19 -5.54 4.70
#